data_AF-A0A7S2D1U3-F1
#
_entry.id   AF-A0A7S2D1U3-F1
#
_cell.length_a   1.000
_cell.length_b   1.000
_cell.length_c   1.000
_cell.angle_alpha   90.00
_cell.angle_beta   90.00
_cell.angle_gamma   90.00
#
_symmetry.space_group_name_H-M   'P 1'
#
loop_
_entity.id
_entity.type
_entity.pdbx_description
1 polymer ?
#
loop_
_entity_poly.entity_id
_entity_poly.type
_entity_poly.pdbx_seq_one_letter_code
_entity_poly.pdbx_strand_id
1 'polypeptide(L)'
;AASSKAKANSSSGILGLCFVLGKVVVSCYSAVKADQSLKAYKSLPLYAQLSQLMGTWGLCLLLMAAVFEPAAVSSPGAFFEGWTTATWLMVLSFSTKTVLTMTLLKLLDSVQKNIGEAVAMLVIYFGQVALPSFDQEFEVNTFLAMLIVVLAVVTYMLLKSEKKSPEPKDRSGAKDCELGEEREAIRMPDAKARPRPPQRAEA
;
A
#
# COMPACT_ATOMS: atom_id res chain seq x y z
N ALA A 1 10.92 28.79 39.34
CA ALA A 1 10.24 28.82 38.03
C ALA A 1 10.62 27.61 37.14
N ALA A 2 10.52 26.37 37.65
CA ALA A 2 10.97 25.15 36.95
C ALA A 2 9.83 24.20 36.52
N SER A 3 8.57 24.61 36.66
CA SER A 3 7.40 23.73 36.43
C SER A 3 6.74 23.88 35.03
N SER A 4 7.35 24.63 34.12
CA SER A 4 6.73 24.93 32.80
C SER A 4 7.35 24.17 31.60
N LYS A 5 8.52 23.53 31.73
CA LYS A 5 9.21 22.88 30.59
C LYS A 5 8.83 21.41 30.35
N ALA A 6 8.10 20.76 31.24
CA ALA A 6 7.80 19.32 31.12
C ALA A 6 6.53 18.98 30.31
N LYS A 7 5.71 19.96 29.93
CA LYS A 7 4.37 19.70 29.35
C LYS A 7 4.28 19.78 27.82
N ALA A 8 5.36 20.17 27.14
CA ALA A 8 5.37 20.37 25.68
C ALA A 8 5.82 19.15 24.85
N ASN A 9 6.47 18.14 25.46
CA ASN A 9 7.04 17.01 24.71
C ASN A 9 6.13 15.77 24.59
N SER A 10 5.11 15.63 25.45
CA SER A 10 4.24 14.44 25.40
C SER A 10 3.21 14.50 24.27
N SER A 11 2.72 15.69 23.91
CA SER A 11 1.66 15.85 22.89
C SER A 11 2.16 15.55 21.47
N SER A 12 3.38 15.98 21.13
CA SER A 12 4.00 15.71 19.83
C SER A 12 4.37 14.23 19.67
N GLY A 13 4.73 13.55 20.77
CA GLY A 13 5.01 12.11 20.77
C GLY A 13 3.76 11.26 20.51
N ILE A 14 2.63 11.61 21.14
CA ILE A 14 1.34 10.91 20.92
C ILE A 14 0.83 11.15 19.50
N LEU A 15 0.88 12.39 19.00
CA LEU A 15 0.48 12.69 17.63
C LEU A 15 1.34 11.92 16.62
N GLY A 16 2.66 11.92 16.79
CA GLY A 16 3.59 11.14 15.97
C GLY A 16 3.28 9.64 16.00
N LEU A 17 3.00 9.08 17.18
CA LEU A 17 2.59 7.68 17.33
C LEU A 17 1.28 7.39 16.58
N CYS A 18 0.26 8.25 16.71
CA CYS A 18 -0.99 8.11 15.96
C CYS A 18 -0.77 8.15 14.45
N PHE A 19 0.12 9.02 13.95
CA PHE A 19 0.48 9.06 12.54
C PHE A 19 1.17 7.78 12.07
N VAL A 20 2.10 7.22 12.87
CA VAL A 20 2.78 5.97 12.55
C VAL A 20 1.79 4.81 12.51
N LEU A 21 0.90 4.69 13.50
CA LEU A 21 -0.13 3.65 13.53
C LEU A 21 -1.11 3.79 12.39
N GLY A 22 -1.59 5.02 12.13
CA GLY A 22 -2.49 5.31 11.01
C GLY A 22 -1.86 4.94 9.67
N LYS A 23 -0.57 5.28 9.46
CA LYS A 23 0.19 4.88 8.28
C LYS A 23 0.21 3.35 8.13
N VAL A 24 0.51 2.62 9.19
CA VAL A 24 0.59 1.14 9.14
C VAL A 24 -0.75 0.54 8.74
N VAL A 25 -1.85 1.00 9.33
CA VAL A 25 -3.20 0.51 9.00
C VAL A 25 -3.54 0.79 7.53
N VAL A 26 -3.32 2.02 7.07
CA VAL A 26 -3.57 2.41 5.67
C VAL A 26 -2.68 1.63 4.70
N SER A 27 -1.41 1.41 5.06
CA SER A 27 -0.46 0.62 4.27
C SER A 27 -0.88 -0.84 4.16
N CYS A 28 -1.32 -1.47 5.25
CA CYS A 28 -1.81 -2.84 5.24
C CYS A 28 -3.10 -2.97 4.42
N TYR A 29 -4.05 -2.05 4.62
CA TYR A 29 -5.31 -2.05 3.88
C TYR A 29 -5.10 -1.87 2.38
N SER A 30 -4.28 -0.90 1.97
CA SER A 30 -3.96 -0.65 0.56
C SER A 30 -3.24 -1.83 -0.08
N ALA A 31 -2.35 -2.52 0.64
CA ALA A 31 -1.69 -3.72 0.14
C ALA A 31 -2.69 -4.87 -0.12
N VAL A 32 -3.63 -5.10 0.79
CA VAL A 32 -4.68 -6.13 0.63
C VAL A 32 -5.62 -5.77 -0.52
N LYS A 33 -6.07 -4.52 -0.59
CA LYS A 33 -6.90 -4.04 -1.70
C LYS A 33 -6.19 -4.14 -3.05
N ALA A 34 -4.90 -3.80 -3.11
CA ALA A 34 -4.10 -3.94 -4.31
C ALA A 34 -4.02 -5.41 -4.77
N ASP A 35 -3.74 -6.34 -3.85
CA ASP A 35 -3.71 -7.78 -4.16
C ASP A 35 -5.07 -8.28 -4.68
N GLN A 36 -6.18 -7.86 -4.05
CA GLN A 36 -7.54 -8.17 -4.50
C GLN A 36 -7.84 -7.62 -5.89
N SER A 37 -7.52 -6.34 -6.15
CA SER A 37 -7.74 -5.71 -7.44
C SER A 37 -6.89 -6.35 -8.55
N LEU A 38 -5.64 -6.68 -8.28
CA LEU A 38 -4.78 -7.38 -9.26
C LEU A 38 -5.34 -8.77 -9.61
N LYS A 39 -5.90 -9.49 -8.64
CA LYS A 39 -6.49 -10.81 -8.85
C LYS A 39 -7.88 -10.75 -9.49
N ALA A 40 -8.65 -9.69 -9.27
CA ALA A 40 -9.97 -9.47 -9.89
C ALA A 40 -9.86 -9.09 -11.38
N TYR A 41 -8.80 -8.35 -11.76
CA TYR A 41 -8.59 -7.88 -13.13
C TYR A 41 -7.44 -8.61 -13.83
N LYS A 42 -7.41 -9.96 -13.75
CA LYS A 42 -6.40 -10.78 -14.44
C LYS A 42 -6.39 -10.61 -15.96
N SER A 43 -7.52 -10.19 -16.55
CA SER A 43 -7.68 -9.96 -17.98
C SER A 43 -7.04 -8.66 -18.48
N LEU A 44 -6.68 -7.72 -17.60
CA LEU A 44 -6.05 -6.47 -18.01
C LEU A 44 -4.51 -6.55 -17.97
N PRO A 45 -3.82 -6.02 -18.99
CA PRO A 45 -2.36 -6.00 -19.02
C PRO A 45 -1.80 -5.17 -17.86
N LEU A 46 -0.71 -5.66 -17.26
CA LEU A 46 -0.06 -5.05 -16.07
C LEU A 46 0.29 -3.58 -16.29
N TYR A 47 0.75 -3.24 -17.48
CA TYR A 47 1.10 -1.87 -17.85
C TYR A 47 -0.09 -0.89 -17.69
N ALA A 48 -1.31 -1.32 -18.03
CA ALA A 48 -2.51 -0.47 -17.92
C ALA A 48 -2.90 -0.20 -16.45
N GLN A 49 -2.74 -1.21 -15.58
CA GLN A 49 -2.99 -1.04 -14.14
C GLN A 49 -1.91 -0.17 -13.49
N LEU A 50 -0.66 -0.32 -13.94
CA LEU A 50 0.46 0.47 -13.45
C LEU A 50 0.36 1.94 -13.87
N SER A 51 -0.07 2.22 -15.12
CA SER A 51 -0.25 3.59 -15.58
C SER A 51 -1.37 4.31 -14.83
N GLN A 52 -2.47 3.61 -14.53
CA GLN A 52 -3.57 4.16 -13.71
C GLN A 52 -3.11 4.45 -12.28
N LEU A 53 -2.34 3.55 -11.67
CA LEU A 53 -1.79 3.75 -10.33
C LEU A 53 -0.82 4.92 -10.29
N MET A 54 0.17 4.95 -11.19
CA MET A 54 1.18 6.02 -11.26
C MET A 54 0.55 7.37 -11.61
N GLY A 55 -0.43 7.38 -12.51
CA GLY A 55 -1.15 8.58 -12.89
C GLY A 55 -1.97 9.14 -11.72
N THR A 56 -2.73 8.29 -11.03
CA THR A 56 -3.55 8.71 -9.88
C THR A 56 -2.67 9.16 -8.71
N TRP A 57 -1.57 8.46 -8.45
CA TRP A 57 -0.62 8.82 -7.41
C TRP A 57 0.09 10.14 -7.72
N GLY A 58 0.59 10.31 -8.95
CA GLY A 58 1.21 11.56 -9.40
C GLY A 58 0.25 12.74 -9.34
N LEU A 59 -1.01 12.55 -9.73
CA LEU A 59 -2.05 13.58 -9.61
C LEU A 59 -2.32 13.94 -8.15
N CYS A 60 -2.44 12.95 -7.27
CA CYS A 60 -2.64 13.17 -5.85
C CYS A 60 -1.47 13.93 -5.22
N LEU A 61 -0.23 13.57 -5.56
CA LEU A 61 0.96 14.29 -5.11
C LEU A 61 0.99 15.73 -5.62
N LEU A 62 0.62 15.96 -6.87
CA LEU A 62 0.56 17.31 -7.44
C LEU A 62 -0.51 18.17 -6.75
N LEU A 63 -1.68 17.60 -6.47
CA LEU A 63 -2.74 18.28 -5.72
C LEU A 63 -2.30 18.60 -4.29
N MET A 64 -1.65 17.65 -3.61
CA MET A 64 -1.11 17.89 -2.27
C MET A 64 -0.03 18.98 -2.31
N ALA A 65 0.88 18.95 -3.28
CA ALA A 65 1.89 19.99 -3.47
C ALA A 65 1.23 21.36 -3.72
N ALA A 66 0.16 21.43 -4.52
CA ALA A 66 -0.56 22.68 -4.77
C ALA A 66 -1.27 23.23 -3.52
N VAL A 67 -1.74 22.37 -2.62
CA VAL A 67 -2.41 22.78 -1.37
C VAL A 67 -1.41 23.21 -0.30
N PHE A 68 -0.32 22.47 -0.11
CA PHE A 68 0.64 22.71 0.96
C PHE A 68 1.74 23.71 0.56
N GLU A 69 2.18 23.70 -0.70
CA GLU A 69 3.26 24.55 -1.23
C GLU A 69 2.89 25.08 -2.63
N PRO A 70 1.91 25.99 -2.73
CA PRO A 70 1.44 26.53 -4.01
C PRO A 70 2.55 27.24 -4.81
N ALA A 71 3.54 27.80 -4.12
CA ALA A 71 4.71 28.43 -4.73
C ALA A 71 5.56 27.42 -5.53
N ALA A 72 5.71 26.19 -5.05
CA ALA A 72 6.50 25.15 -5.71
C ALA A 72 5.86 24.67 -7.03
N VAL A 73 4.54 24.81 -7.19
CA VAL A 73 3.81 24.37 -8.39
C VAL A 73 3.58 25.53 -9.38
N SER A 74 3.90 26.77 -8.99
CA SER A 74 3.64 27.98 -9.77
C SER A 74 4.41 28.06 -11.09
N SER A 75 5.59 27.45 -11.16
CA SER A 75 6.40 27.38 -12.38
C SER A 75 7.26 26.12 -12.40
N PRO A 76 7.63 25.61 -13.60
CA PRO A 76 8.55 24.49 -13.71
C PRO A 76 9.90 24.74 -13.04
N GLY A 77 10.39 25.98 -13.07
CA GLY A 77 11.66 26.36 -12.42
C GLY A 77 11.59 26.26 -10.90
N ALA A 78 10.49 26.73 -10.30
CA ALA A 78 10.26 26.63 -8.85
C ALA A 78 10.04 25.19 -8.39
N PHE A 79 9.47 24.33 -9.24
CA PHE A 79 9.24 22.92 -8.90
C PHE A 79 10.53 22.12 -8.74
N PHE A 80 11.51 22.37 -9.61
CA PHE A 80 12.81 21.69 -9.59
C PHE A 80 13.86 22.43 -8.76
N GLU A 81 13.50 23.54 -8.12
CA GLU A 81 14.41 24.28 -7.25
C GLU A 81 14.83 23.42 -6.05
N GLY A 82 16.14 23.30 -5.81
CA GLY A 82 16.67 22.47 -4.72
C GLY A 82 16.69 20.96 -4.99
N TRP A 83 16.33 20.50 -6.20
CA TRP A 83 16.49 19.10 -6.55
C TRP A 83 17.96 18.73 -6.68
N THR A 84 18.41 17.82 -5.83
CA THR A 84 19.77 17.28 -5.87
C THR A 84 19.78 15.92 -6.55
N THR A 85 20.97 15.40 -6.86
CA THR A 85 21.14 14.02 -7.34
C THR A 85 20.52 13.01 -6.36
N ALA A 86 20.56 13.29 -5.05
CA ALA A 86 19.92 12.46 -4.03
C ALA A 86 18.39 12.43 -4.17
N THR A 87 17.76 13.55 -4.51
CA THR A 87 16.31 13.63 -4.78
C THR A 87 15.94 12.76 -5.99
N TRP A 88 16.71 12.85 -7.07
CA TRP A 88 16.51 12.01 -8.26
C TRP A 88 16.68 10.52 -7.95
N LEU A 89 17.70 10.15 -7.17
CA LEU A 89 17.90 8.76 -6.73
C LEU A 89 16.76 8.27 -5.84
N MET A 90 16.24 9.12 -4.94
CA MET A 90 15.09 8.80 -4.11
C MET A 90 13.85 8.55 -4.98
N VAL A 91 13.54 9.46 -5.91
CA VAL A 91 12.41 9.31 -6.84
C VAL A 91 12.54 8.02 -7.64
N LEU A 92 13.71 7.77 -8.24
CA LEU A 92 13.97 6.55 -9.01
C LEU A 92 13.81 5.28 -8.15
N SER A 93 14.30 5.32 -6.91
CA SER A 93 14.20 4.20 -5.96
C SER A 93 12.75 3.92 -5.60
N PHE A 94 11.95 4.95 -5.33
CA PHE A 94 10.52 4.80 -5.05
C PHE A 94 9.73 4.31 -6.26
N SER A 95 10.01 4.82 -7.45
CA SER A 95 9.39 4.36 -8.70
C SER A 95 9.71 2.89 -8.95
N THR A 96 10.99 2.51 -8.87
CA THR A 96 11.44 1.13 -9.07
C THR A 96 10.84 0.20 -8.02
N LYS A 97 10.85 0.60 -6.74
CA LYS A 97 10.22 -0.15 -5.64
C LYS A 97 8.73 -0.38 -5.92
N THR A 98 8.03 0.62 -6.43
CA THR A 98 6.59 0.52 -6.73
C THR A 98 6.31 -0.44 -7.89
N VAL A 99 7.07 -0.32 -8.98
CA VAL A 99 6.94 -1.23 -10.14
C VAL A 99 7.27 -2.67 -9.74
N LEU A 100 8.37 -2.86 -9.00
CA LEU A 100 8.80 -4.16 -8.51
C LEU A 100 7.75 -4.76 -7.55
N THR A 101 7.22 -3.96 -6.64
CA THR A 101 6.18 -4.40 -5.70
C THR A 101 4.92 -4.85 -6.44
N MET A 102 4.45 -4.10 -7.44
CA MET A 102 3.27 -4.51 -8.21
C MET A 102 3.52 -5.74 -9.07
N THR A 103 4.73 -5.89 -9.61
CA THR A 103 5.12 -7.09 -10.35
C THR A 103 5.19 -8.30 -9.43
N LEU A 104 5.76 -8.14 -8.22
CA LEU A 104 5.80 -9.19 -7.20
C LEU A 104 4.40 -9.57 -6.73
N LEU A 105 3.48 -8.63 -6.50
CA LEU A 105 2.10 -8.95 -6.11
C LEU A 105 1.32 -9.72 -7.19
N LYS A 106 1.75 -9.66 -8.45
CA LYS A 106 1.18 -10.48 -9.52
C LYS A 106 1.69 -11.93 -9.53
N LEU A 107 2.92 -12.13 -9.06
CA LEU A 107 3.61 -13.42 -9.11
C LEU A 107 3.60 -14.15 -7.76
N LEU A 108 3.52 -13.40 -6.67
CA LEU A 108 3.66 -13.85 -5.29
C LEU A 108 2.48 -13.33 -4.45
N ASP A 109 2.04 -14.13 -3.48
CA ASP A 109 1.04 -13.69 -2.51
C ASP A 109 1.59 -12.57 -1.62
N SER A 110 0.71 -11.68 -1.12
CA SER A 110 1.04 -10.61 -0.17
C SER A 110 1.88 -11.05 1.04
N VAL A 111 1.80 -12.33 1.39
CA VAL A 111 2.61 -12.97 2.43
C VAL A 111 4.08 -13.08 2.05
N GLN A 112 4.42 -13.45 0.82
CA GLN A 112 5.82 -13.57 0.38
C GLN A 112 6.49 -12.20 0.25
N LYS A 113 5.72 -11.13 -0.01
CA LYS A 113 6.23 -9.75 0.04
C LYS A 113 6.75 -9.40 1.44
N ASN A 114 6.00 -9.73 2.49
CA ASN A 114 6.43 -9.46 3.87
C ASN A 114 7.69 -10.27 4.25
N ILE A 115 7.87 -11.47 3.69
CA ILE A 115 9.11 -12.26 3.85
C ILE A 115 10.28 -11.53 3.19
N GLY A 116 10.10 -11.09 1.94
CA GLY A 116 11.14 -10.36 1.20
C GLY A 116 11.60 -9.10 1.95
N GLU A 117 10.66 -8.36 2.54
CA GLU A 117 10.97 -7.19 3.36
C GLU A 117 11.72 -7.56 4.65
N ALA A 118 11.32 -8.63 5.35
CA ALA A 118 12.00 -9.10 6.56
C ALA A 118 13.43 -9.58 6.28
N VAL A 119 13.63 -10.35 5.20
CA VAL A 119 14.97 -10.82 4.79
C VAL A 119 15.84 -9.65 4.32
N ALA A 120 15.26 -8.69 3.59
CA ALA A 120 15.99 -7.49 3.17
C ALA A 120 16.51 -6.69 4.37
N MET A 121 15.73 -6.56 5.44
CA MET A 121 16.18 -5.89 6.67
C MET A 121 17.41 -6.58 7.28
N LEU A 122 17.47 -7.91 7.25
CA LEU A 122 18.63 -8.67 7.75
C LEU A 122 19.86 -8.42 6.87
N VAL A 123 19.71 -8.43 5.54
CA VAL A 123 20.80 -8.12 4.60
C VAL A 123 21.31 -6.69 4.78
N ILE A 124 20.41 -5.72 4.98
CA ILE A 124 20.76 -4.31 5.23
C ILE A 124 21.57 -4.20 6.52
N TYR A 125 21.14 -4.86 7.60
CA TYR A 125 21.87 -4.85 8.87
C TYR A 125 23.29 -5.41 8.71
N PHE A 126 23.43 -6.56 8.04
CA PHE A 126 24.75 -7.10 7.72
C PHE A 126 25.59 -6.15 6.86
N GLY A 127 24.98 -5.48 5.88
CA GLY A 127 25.66 -4.48 5.07
C GLY A 127 26.15 -3.29 5.89
N GLN A 128 25.36 -2.82 6.85
CA GLN A 128 25.76 -1.71 7.74
C GLN A 128 26.91 -2.10 8.67
N VAL A 129 26.90 -3.33 9.20
CA VAL A 129 27.97 -3.82 10.08
C VAL A 129 29.25 -4.14 9.30
N ALA A 130 29.13 -4.65 8.06
CA ALA A 130 30.28 -5.09 7.27
C ALA A 130 30.97 -3.96 6.50
N LEU A 131 30.24 -2.89 6.15
CA LEU A 131 30.79 -1.78 5.38
C LEU A 131 31.45 -0.75 6.32
N PRO A 132 32.73 -0.42 6.13
CA PRO A 132 33.47 0.54 6.97
C PRO A 132 33.01 1.99 6.80
N SER A 133 32.02 2.25 5.94
CA SER A 133 31.42 3.57 5.73
C SER A 133 30.30 3.90 6.72
N PHE A 134 29.84 2.93 7.51
CA PHE A 134 28.84 3.13 8.55
C PHE A 134 29.49 2.89 9.92
N ASP A 135 29.38 3.86 10.84
CA ASP A 135 29.87 3.76 12.23
C ASP A 135 28.99 2.84 13.10
N GLN A 136 28.42 1.78 12.50
CA GLN A 136 27.53 0.87 13.21
C GLN A 136 28.34 -0.27 13.84
N GLU A 137 28.51 -0.23 15.16
CA GLU A 137 29.12 -1.33 15.89
C GLU A 137 28.21 -2.57 15.91
N PHE A 138 28.82 -3.76 15.88
CA PHE A 138 28.07 -5.01 15.95
C PHE A 138 27.49 -5.22 17.34
N GLU A 139 26.19 -4.96 17.46
CA GLU A 139 25.44 -5.23 18.69
C GLU A 139 24.71 -6.59 18.62
N VAL A 140 25.14 -7.51 19.48
CA VAL A 140 24.59 -8.88 19.55
C VAL A 140 23.08 -8.88 19.83
N ASN A 141 22.57 -7.94 20.63
CA ASN A 141 21.14 -7.83 20.94
C ASN A 141 20.31 -7.50 19.70
N THR A 142 20.77 -6.56 18.88
CA THR A 142 20.10 -6.18 17.63
C THR A 142 20.13 -7.33 16.63
N PHE A 143 21.26 -8.02 16.53
CA PHE A 143 21.39 -9.21 15.69
C PHE A 143 20.42 -10.32 16.12
N LEU A 144 20.36 -10.65 17.41
CA LEU A 144 19.43 -11.64 17.96
C LEU A 144 17.97 -11.25 17.72
N ALA A 145 17.62 -9.98 17.93
CA ALA A 145 16.26 -9.49 17.67
C ALA A 145 15.86 -9.66 16.19
N MET A 146 16.76 -9.30 15.27
CA MET A 146 16.55 -9.49 13.83
C MET A 146 16.44 -10.97 13.44
N LEU A 147 17.28 -11.83 14.03
CA LEU A 147 17.24 -13.28 13.81
C LEU A 147 15.90 -13.87 14.27
N ILE A 148 15.38 -13.45 15.44
CA ILE A 148 14.08 -13.89 15.95
C ILE A 148 12.95 -13.48 14.99
N VAL A 149 12.98 -12.26 14.45
CA VAL A 149 11.97 -11.81 13.47
C VAL A 149 11.99 -12.69 12.23
N VAL A 150 13.17 -13.00 11.68
CA VAL A 150 13.28 -13.88 10.50
C VAL A 150 12.82 -15.29 10.82
N LEU A 151 13.24 -15.87 11.95
CA LEU A 151 12.80 -17.19 12.39
C LEU A 151 11.29 -17.26 12.63
N ALA A 152 10.68 -16.23 13.20
CA ALA A 152 9.23 -16.14 13.38
C ALA A 152 8.49 -16.14 12.03
N VAL A 153 8.98 -15.36 11.05
CA VAL A 153 8.41 -15.32 9.70
C VAL A 153 8.55 -16.67 8.98
N VAL A 154 9.71 -17.31 9.08
CA VAL A 154 9.95 -18.66 8.52
C VAL A 154 9.06 -19.70 9.19
N THR A 155 8.95 -19.68 10.52
CA THR A 155 8.11 -20.61 11.29
C THR A 155 6.64 -20.47 10.91
N TYR A 156 6.14 -19.24 10.79
CA TYR A 156 4.78 -18.97 10.30
C TYR A 156 4.54 -19.57 8.91
N MET A 157 5.54 -19.59 8.03
CA MET A 157 5.45 -20.19 6.70
C MET A 157 5.43 -21.71 6.70
N LEU A 158 6.24 -22.33 7.54
CA LEU A 158 6.19 -23.78 7.70
C LEU A 158 4.80 -24.21 8.19
N LEU A 159 4.27 -23.53 9.21
CA LEU A 159 2.93 -23.81 9.75
C LEU A 159 1.80 -23.55 8.73
N LYS A 160 1.89 -22.49 7.93
CA LYS A 160 0.90 -22.20 6.88
C LYS A 160 0.98 -23.22 5.73
N SER A 161 2.16 -23.75 5.43
CA SER A 161 2.38 -24.73 4.37
C SER A 161 1.80 -26.10 4.75
N GLU A 162 1.92 -26.51 6.01
CA GLU A 162 1.32 -27.77 6.49
C GLU A 162 -0.20 -27.75 6.46
N LYS A 163 -0.82 -26.59 6.67
CA LYS A 163 -2.28 -26.43 6.58
C LYS A 163 -2.82 -26.52 5.14
N LYS A 164 -1.94 -26.66 4.13
CA LYS A 164 -2.28 -26.76 2.71
C LYS A 164 -2.01 -28.17 2.13
N SER A 165 -2.19 -29.22 2.94
CA SER A 165 -2.25 -30.62 2.49
C SER A 165 -3.71 -31.04 2.24
N PRO A 166 -4.02 -31.84 1.20
CA PRO A 166 -5.36 -31.90 0.61
C PRO A 166 -6.30 -32.80 1.40
N GLU A 167 -7.44 -32.25 1.84
CA GLU A 167 -8.63 -33.08 2.01
C GLU A 167 -9.08 -33.58 0.62
N PRO A 168 -9.53 -34.85 0.50
CA PRO A 168 -10.00 -35.37 -0.77
C PRO A 168 -11.22 -34.58 -1.24
N LYS A 169 -11.19 -34.16 -2.51
CA LYS A 169 -12.36 -33.67 -3.23
C LYS A 169 -13.44 -34.76 -3.26
N ASP A 170 -14.37 -34.74 -2.31
CA ASP A 170 -15.71 -35.25 -2.55
C ASP A 170 -16.74 -34.57 -1.63
N ARG A 171 -17.32 -33.48 -2.16
CA ARG A 171 -18.72 -33.04 -2.05
C ARG A 171 -18.87 -31.54 -1.96
N SER A 172 -19.80 -31.10 -2.81
CA SER A 172 -20.49 -29.82 -2.82
C SER A 172 -19.73 -28.64 -3.44
N GLY A 173 -20.09 -28.40 -4.70
CA GLY A 173 -20.23 -27.04 -5.19
C GLY A 173 -21.06 -26.20 -4.22
N ALA A 174 -20.68 -24.93 -4.14
CA ALA A 174 -21.31 -23.79 -3.47
C ALA A 174 -20.22 -22.96 -2.78
N LYS A 175 -19.46 -22.23 -3.59
CA LYS A 175 -18.95 -20.88 -3.27
C LYS A 175 -18.53 -20.19 -4.57
N ASP A 176 -19.43 -20.26 -5.54
CA ASP A 176 -19.53 -19.24 -6.56
C ASP A 176 -20.07 -17.95 -5.90
N CYS A 177 -19.61 -16.81 -6.41
CA CYS A 177 -20.44 -15.62 -6.59
C CYS A 177 -21.08 -14.86 -5.40
N GLU A 178 -20.64 -14.99 -4.16
CA GLU A 178 -21.13 -14.12 -3.06
C GLU A 178 -20.37 -12.77 -2.96
N LEU A 179 -20.23 -12.06 -4.08
CA LEU A 179 -19.99 -10.60 -4.08
C LEU A 179 -20.39 -9.93 -5.42
N GLY A 180 -21.29 -10.59 -6.18
CA GLY A 180 -21.92 -10.05 -7.38
C GLY A 180 -23.45 -9.89 -7.25
N GLU A 181 -24.10 -10.66 -6.36
CA GLU A 181 -25.58 -10.74 -6.31
C GLU A 181 -26.23 -9.88 -5.21
N GLU A 182 -25.45 -9.40 -4.23
CA GLU A 182 -25.99 -8.54 -3.15
C GLU A 182 -26.36 -7.11 -3.64
N ARG A 183 -26.00 -6.75 -4.89
CA ARG A 183 -26.38 -5.48 -5.51
C ARG A 183 -27.66 -5.54 -6.35
N GLU A 184 -28.19 -6.74 -6.65
CA GLU A 184 -29.45 -6.90 -7.40
C GLU A 184 -30.65 -7.29 -6.52
N ALA A 185 -30.43 -7.73 -5.27
CA ALA A 185 -31.52 -8.11 -4.36
C ALA A 185 -32.12 -6.95 -3.52
N ILE A 186 -31.53 -5.74 -3.53
CA ILE A 186 -32.12 -4.54 -2.93
C ILE A 186 -32.96 -3.79 -3.98
N ARG A 187 -34.09 -4.40 -4.32
CA ARG A 187 -35.43 -3.78 -4.34
C ARG A 187 -35.53 -2.31 -4.80
N MET A 188 -36.08 -2.14 -6.01
CA MET A 188 -37.26 -1.30 -6.24
C MET A 188 -38.26 -2.14 -7.07
N PRO A 189 -39.47 -2.46 -6.55
CA PRO A 189 -40.51 -3.08 -7.34
C PRO A 189 -41.35 -2.03 -8.07
N ASP A 190 -41.49 -2.26 -9.38
CA ASP A 190 -42.58 -1.94 -10.31
C ASP A 190 -43.37 -0.61 -10.22
N ALA A 191 -43.19 0.16 -11.30
CA ALA A 191 -44.22 0.59 -12.25
C ALA A 191 -45.57 1.09 -11.73
N LYS A 192 -45.81 2.41 -11.88
CA LYS A 192 -47.16 2.94 -12.11
C LYS A 192 -47.15 4.13 -13.09
N ALA A 193 -47.62 3.83 -14.30
CA ALA A 193 -48.43 4.64 -15.22
C ALA A 193 -48.06 6.11 -15.57
N ARG A 194 -47.93 6.35 -16.89
CA ARG A 194 -47.96 7.66 -17.60
C ARG A 194 -49.16 8.55 -17.21
N PRO A 195 -49.06 9.87 -17.49
CA PRO A 195 -49.77 10.41 -18.65
C PRO A 195 -48.86 11.17 -19.64
N ARG A 196 -49.21 11.09 -20.94
CA ARG A 196 -48.60 11.87 -22.05
C ARG A 196 -48.97 13.36 -21.92
N PRO A 197 -48.06 14.31 -22.19
CA PRO A 197 -48.45 15.70 -22.40
C PRO A 197 -49.17 15.86 -23.75
N PRO A 198 -50.20 16.72 -23.84
CA PRO A 198 -50.92 16.99 -25.08
C PRO A 198 -50.03 17.74 -26.07
N GLN A 199 -50.08 17.31 -27.34
CA GLN A 199 -49.60 18.05 -28.49
C GLN A 199 -50.19 19.45 -28.47
N ARG A 200 -49.34 20.48 -28.47
CA ARG A 200 -49.77 21.83 -28.82
C ARG A 200 -49.24 22.13 -30.21
N ALA A 201 -50.19 22.31 -31.13
CA ALA A 201 -49.98 22.76 -32.49
C ALA A 201 -49.29 24.13 -32.48
N GLU A 202 -48.24 24.26 -33.30
CA GLU A 202 -47.79 25.56 -33.78
C GLU A 202 -48.36 25.72 -35.20
N ALA A 203 -49.08 26.83 -35.36
CA ALA A 203 -49.39 27.48 -36.62
C ALA A 203 -48.50 28.73 -36.71
#